data_AF-C1L5A3-F1
#
_entry.id   AF-C1L5A3-F1
#
_cell.length_a   1.000
_cell.length_b   1.000
_cell.length_c   1.000
_cell.angle_alpha   90.00
_cell.angle_beta   90.00
_cell.angle_gamma   90.00
#
_symmetry.space_group_name_H-M   'P 1'
#
loop_
_entity.id
_entity.type
_entity.pdbx_description
1 polymer ?
#
loop_
_entity_poly.entity_id
_entity_poly.type
_entity_poly.pdbx_seq_one_letter_code
_entity_poly.pdbx_strand_id
1 'polypeptide(L)'
;MFYSIFFIHILCIVLVDCNEYSEENVDNRHKWAVLVAGSNGFENYRHQADVCHAYHVLLSKGVKPEHIITFMYDDIAHNKENPFPGKIFNDYRHKDYYKGVVIDYKGKKVNPKTFLQVLKGDKRAGGKVLKSGKNDDVFIYFTDHGAPGILSFPDDDLHAKPFINTLKYLRQHRRYSKLVIYVEACESGSMFAGLLPTDINIYATTAARPDESSYATFCDDPRISSCLADLYSYDWIVDS
;
A
#
# COMPACT_ATOMS: atom_id res chain seq x y z
N MET A 1 33.90 23.98 -65.90
CA MET A 1 32.57 23.34 -66.02
C MET A 1 32.55 22.19 -65.01
N PHE A 2 31.51 22.16 -64.15
CA PHE A 2 31.19 21.16 -63.11
C PHE A 2 31.87 21.24 -61.71
N TYR A 3 31.11 21.90 -60.82
CA TYR A 3 30.75 21.57 -59.43
C TYR A 3 31.57 20.55 -58.62
N SER A 4 31.92 20.94 -57.38
CA SER A 4 31.41 20.20 -56.21
C SER A 4 31.37 21.10 -54.98
N ILE A 5 30.15 21.26 -54.44
CA ILE A 5 29.81 22.01 -53.24
C ILE A 5 29.90 21.02 -52.07
N PHE A 6 30.73 21.30 -51.07
CA PHE A 6 30.59 20.67 -49.75
C PHE A 6 30.15 21.74 -48.75
N PHE A 7 28.85 21.78 -48.50
CA PHE A 7 28.26 22.44 -47.35
C PHE A 7 28.68 21.66 -46.09
N ILE A 8 29.53 22.26 -45.26
CA ILE A 8 29.72 21.80 -43.88
C ILE A 8 28.56 22.39 -43.08
N HIS A 9 27.52 21.60 -42.84
CA HIS A 9 26.57 21.87 -41.77
C HIS A 9 27.28 21.63 -40.44
N ILE A 10 27.60 22.70 -39.74
CA ILE A 10 27.97 22.66 -38.32
C ILE A 10 26.69 22.30 -37.56
N LEU A 11 26.61 21.04 -37.15
CA LEU A 11 25.60 20.55 -36.22
C LEU A 11 25.91 21.18 -34.84
N CYS A 12 25.13 22.17 -34.43
CA CYS A 12 25.14 22.63 -33.04
C CYS A 12 24.60 21.50 -32.16
N ILE A 13 25.51 20.72 -31.58
CA ILE A 13 25.19 19.80 -30.48
C ILE A 13 24.91 20.69 -29.27
N VAL A 14 23.63 20.91 -28.99
CA VAL A 14 23.21 21.41 -27.68
C VAL A 14 23.43 20.24 -26.72
N LEU A 15 24.52 20.32 -25.96
CA LEU A 15 24.69 19.48 -24.78
C LEU A 15 23.62 19.92 -23.79
N VAL A 16 22.55 19.14 -23.71
CA VAL A 16 21.65 19.17 -22.55
C VAL A 16 22.49 18.59 -21.42
N ASP A 17 22.87 19.42 -20.46
CA ASP A 17 23.37 18.94 -19.17
C ASP A 17 22.28 18.05 -18.58
N CYS A 18 22.50 16.74 -18.69
CA CYS A 18 21.71 15.77 -17.97
C CYS A 18 22.15 15.91 -16.52
N ASN A 19 21.45 16.75 -15.76
CA ASN A 19 21.63 16.84 -14.32
C ASN A 19 21.59 15.39 -13.79
N GLU A 20 22.70 14.89 -13.26
CA GLU A 20 22.68 13.75 -12.37
C GLU A 20 21.70 14.12 -11.27
N TYR A 21 20.52 13.50 -11.27
CA TYR A 21 19.66 13.48 -10.10
C TYR A 21 20.48 12.78 -9.03
N SER A 22 21.17 13.57 -8.20
CA SER A 22 21.67 13.06 -6.94
C SER A 22 20.44 12.48 -6.26
N GLU A 23 20.40 11.17 -6.04
CA GLU A 23 19.48 10.57 -5.09
C GLU A 23 19.67 11.37 -3.80
N GLU A 24 18.75 12.29 -3.52
CA GLU A 24 18.67 12.92 -2.21
C GLU A 24 18.72 11.74 -1.25
N ASN A 25 19.68 11.73 -0.32
CA ASN A 25 19.70 10.77 0.77
C ASN A 25 18.38 10.96 1.52
N VAL A 26 17.33 10.27 1.08
CA VAL A 26 16.01 10.44 1.66
C VAL A 26 16.13 9.89 3.05
N ASP A 27 16.12 10.77 4.05
CA ASP A 27 16.24 10.36 5.44
C ASP A 27 15.02 9.52 5.81
N ASN A 28 15.12 8.21 5.60
CA ASN A 28 14.06 7.26 5.85
C ASN A 28 13.76 7.10 7.35
N ARG A 29 14.50 7.79 8.25
CA ARG A 29 14.10 7.96 9.65
C ARG A 29 12.79 8.74 9.80
N HIS A 30 12.38 9.48 8.76
CA HIS A 30 11.15 10.25 8.76
C HIS A 30 10.00 9.57 8.03
N LYS A 31 10.15 8.33 7.54
CA LYS A 31 9.07 7.61 6.84
C LYS A 31 8.44 6.55 7.73
N TRP A 32 7.12 6.51 7.76
CA TRP A 32 6.31 5.49 8.42
C TRP A 32 5.33 4.86 7.43
N ALA A 33 4.98 3.59 7.66
CA ALA A 33 3.98 2.90 6.88
C ALA A 33 3.03 2.09 7.75
N VAL A 34 1.77 2.02 7.34
CA VAL A 34 0.76 1.11 7.90
C VAL A 34 0.16 0.31 6.75
N LEU A 35 0.37 -1.01 6.75
CA LEU A 35 -0.09 -1.93 5.71
C LEU A 35 -1.21 -2.81 6.28
N VAL A 36 -2.33 -2.94 5.56
CA VAL A 36 -3.50 -3.68 6.04
C VAL A 36 -4.09 -4.56 4.96
N ALA A 37 -4.17 -5.86 5.24
CA ALA A 37 -5.03 -6.80 4.54
C ALA A 37 -6.32 -6.97 5.37
N GLY A 38 -7.46 -6.58 4.81
CA GLY A 38 -8.74 -6.55 5.52
C GLY A 38 -9.47 -7.89 5.60
N SER A 39 -9.05 -8.92 4.88
CA SER A 39 -9.73 -10.23 4.89
C SER A 39 -8.85 -11.40 5.32
N ASN A 40 -9.53 -12.53 5.45
CA ASN A 40 -9.03 -13.85 5.75
C ASN A 40 -9.66 -14.87 4.77
N GLY A 41 -9.33 -16.15 4.93
CA GLY A 41 -9.80 -17.21 4.03
C GLY A 41 -8.92 -17.35 2.79
N PHE A 42 -8.76 -18.58 2.31
CA PHE A 42 -7.86 -18.88 1.20
C PHE A 42 -8.35 -18.30 -0.14
N GLU A 43 -9.65 -18.10 -0.28
CA GLU A 43 -10.27 -17.38 -1.40
C GLU A 43 -9.87 -15.90 -1.48
N ASN A 44 -9.39 -15.33 -0.37
CA ASN A 44 -8.90 -13.95 -0.29
C ASN A 44 -7.37 -13.87 -0.19
N TYR A 45 -6.67 -14.90 -0.70
CA TYR A 45 -5.21 -14.99 -0.77
C TYR A 45 -4.54 -13.67 -1.15
N ARG A 46 -5.03 -13.07 -2.25
CA ARG A 46 -4.52 -11.85 -2.88
C ARG A 46 -4.25 -10.68 -1.93
N HIS A 47 -5.15 -10.37 -1.00
CA HIS A 47 -4.99 -9.19 -0.15
C HIS A 47 -3.83 -9.33 0.84
N GLN A 48 -3.60 -10.54 1.36
CA GLN A 48 -2.43 -10.81 2.23
C GLN A 48 -1.13 -10.89 1.40
N ALA A 49 -1.21 -11.40 0.17
CA ALA A 49 -0.09 -11.41 -0.77
C ALA A 49 0.35 -9.99 -1.17
N ASP A 50 -0.60 -9.12 -1.45
CA ASP A 50 -0.40 -7.70 -1.73
C ASP A 50 0.34 -6.99 -0.59
N VAL A 51 -0.11 -7.18 0.65
CA VAL A 51 0.57 -6.63 1.84
C VAL A 51 2.00 -7.16 1.99
N CYS A 52 2.19 -8.47 1.78
CA CYS A 52 3.51 -9.10 1.81
C CYS A 52 4.45 -8.48 0.76
N HIS A 53 3.96 -8.27 -0.46
CA HIS A 53 4.75 -7.68 -1.55
C HIS A 53 5.06 -6.20 -1.26
N ALA A 54 4.06 -5.41 -0.86
CA ALA A 54 4.22 -4.02 -0.46
C ALA A 54 5.23 -3.85 0.69
N TYR A 55 5.23 -4.76 1.67
CA TYR A 55 6.22 -4.77 2.75
C TYR A 55 7.65 -4.84 2.21
N HIS A 56 7.92 -5.76 1.27
CA HIS A 56 9.24 -5.92 0.67
C HIS A 56 9.65 -4.73 -0.22
N VAL A 57 8.70 -4.08 -0.90
CA VAL A 57 8.96 -2.84 -1.64
C VAL A 57 9.38 -1.72 -0.67
N LEU A 58 8.67 -1.54 0.44
CA LEU A 58 9.05 -0.52 1.42
C LEU A 58 10.45 -0.77 2.02
N LEU A 59 10.79 -2.03 2.29
CA LEU A 59 12.14 -2.39 2.73
C LEU A 59 13.19 -2.08 1.65
N SER A 60 12.91 -2.36 0.37
CA SER A 60 13.86 -2.11 -0.72
C SER A 60 14.11 -0.61 -0.94
N LYS A 61 13.12 0.24 -0.62
CA LYS A 61 13.25 1.71 -0.61
C LYS A 61 13.82 2.26 0.71
N GLY A 62 14.24 1.39 1.62
CA GLY A 62 14.96 1.71 2.85
C GLY A 62 14.08 2.18 4.01
N VAL A 63 12.75 1.98 3.96
CA VAL A 63 11.89 2.16 5.14
C VAL A 63 12.25 1.08 6.16
N LYS A 64 12.51 1.49 7.40
CA LYS A 64 12.96 0.55 8.43
C LYS A 64 11.83 -0.34 8.91
N PRO A 65 12.07 -1.64 9.21
CA PRO A 65 11.03 -2.55 9.72
C PRO A 65 10.30 -2.03 10.97
N GLU A 66 10.98 -1.29 11.84
CA GLU A 66 10.36 -0.68 13.03
C GLU A 66 9.37 0.45 12.72
N HIS A 67 9.41 1.00 11.51
CA HIS A 67 8.50 2.05 11.02
C HIS A 67 7.38 1.51 10.12
N ILE A 68 7.36 0.22 9.84
CA ILE A 68 6.27 -0.45 9.11
C ILE A 68 5.40 -1.18 10.13
N ILE A 69 4.11 -0.91 10.12
CA ILE A 69 3.11 -1.58 10.97
C ILE A 69 2.21 -2.41 10.07
N THR A 70 2.23 -3.73 10.24
CA THR A 70 1.52 -4.65 9.34
C THR A 70 0.35 -5.34 10.03
N PHE A 71 -0.82 -5.28 9.40
CA PHE A 71 -2.04 -6.02 9.74
C PHE A 71 -2.30 -7.08 8.67
N MET A 72 -2.35 -8.34 9.08
CA MET A 72 -2.60 -9.47 8.19
C MET A 72 -3.18 -10.61 9.01
N TYR A 73 -4.27 -11.24 8.56
CA TYR A 73 -4.92 -12.28 9.37
C TYR A 73 -3.99 -13.48 9.64
N ASP A 74 -3.08 -13.77 8.69
CA ASP A 74 -2.01 -14.76 8.77
C ASP A 74 -2.50 -16.21 8.70
N ASP A 75 -3.47 -16.47 7.83
CA ASP A 75 -4.10 -17.77 7.60
C ASP A 75 -3.89 -18.33 6.19
N ILE A 76 -3.02 -17.73 5.38
CA ILE A 76 -2.72 -18.14 4.00
C ILE A 76 -1.50 -19.06 3.90
N ALA A 77 -0.36 -18.65 4.46
CA ALA A 77 0.92 -19.36 4.29
C ALA A 77 0.85 -20.82 4.77
N HIS A 78 0.11 -21.09 5.83
CA HIS A 78 -0.05 -22.43 6.42
C HIS A 78 -1.49 -22.96 6.27
N ASN A 79 -2.27 -22.40 5.35
CA ASN A 79 -3.59 -22.94 5.03
C ASN A 79 -3.47 -24.38 4.49
N LYS A 80 -4.45 -25.24 4.78
CA LYS A 80 -4.50 -26.61 4.26
C LYS A 80 -4.68 -26.65 2.73
N GLU A 81 -5.30 -25.63 2.18
CA GLU A 81 -5.49 -25.46 0.74
C GLU A 81 -4.23 -24.92 0.05
N ASN A 82 -3.23 -24.43 0.80
CA ASN A 82 -2.01 -23.90 0.21
C ASN A 82 -1.08 -25.07 -0.23
N PRO A 83 -0.87 -25.28 -1.54
CA PRO A 83 0.05 -26.30 -2.04
C PRO A 83 1.53 -25.99 -1.75
N PHE A 84 1.86 -24.78 -1.30
CA PHE A 84 3.21 -24.34 -0.91
C PHE A 84 3.24 -23.89 0.56
N PRO A 85 3.23 -24.83 1.52
CA PRO A 85 3.23 -24.49 2.94
C PRO A 85 4.40 -23.56 3.31
N GLY A 86 4.07 -22.48 4.01
CA GLY A 86 4.99 -21.45 4.46
C GLY A 86 5.37 -20.40 3.41
N LYS A 87 4.66 -20.32 2.28
CA LYS A 87 4.92 -19.34 1.21
C LYS A 87 3.66 -18.60 0.77
N ILE A 88 3.85 -17.34 0.37
CA ILE A 88 2.81 -16.51 -0.27
C ILE A 88 3.40 -15.86 -1.52
N PHE A 89 2.67 -15.90 -2.64
CA PHE A 89 3.09 -15.39 -3.95
C PHE A 89 2.15 -14.26 -4.42
N ASN A 90 2.67 -13.26 -5.14
CA ASN A 90 1.85 -12.14 -5.63
C ASN A 90 1.85 -12.05 -7.17
N ASP A 91 2.31 -13.10 -7.85
CA ASP A 91 2.28 -13.26 -9.31
C ASP A 91 2.52 -14.73 -9.72
N TYR A 92 2.44 -15.01 -11.02
CA TYR A 92 2.75 -16.33 -11.58
C TYR A 92 4.23 -16.73 -11.52
N ARG A 93 5.14 -15.85 -11.07
CA ARG A 93 6.56 -16.17 -10.93
C ARG A 93 6.85 -16.92 -9.63
N HIS A 94 5.87 -17.00 -8.72
CA HIS A 94 5.97 -17.71 -7.45
C HIS A 94 7.17 -17.28 -6.61
N LYS A 95 7.50 -15.99 -6.65
CA LYS A 95 8.43 -15.41 -5.68
C LYS A 95 7.75 -15.35 -4.32
N ASP A 96 8.40 -15.94 -3.32
CA ASP A 96 7.92 -15.94 -1.95
C ASP A 96 8.06 -14.55 -1.33
N TYR A 97 6.93 -13.93 -1.03
CA TYR A 97 6.81 -12.64 -0.35
C TYR A 97 6.43 -12.78 1.13
N TYR A 98 6.13 -13.99 1.63
CA TYR A 98 5.81 -14.18 3.05
C TYR A 98 7.06 -14.14 3.93
N LYS A 99 8.15 -14.69 3.41
CA LYS A 99 9.39 -14.83 4.17
C LYS A 99 9.96 -13.48 4.61
N GLY A 100 9.98 -13.28 5.93
CA GLY A 100 10.59 -12.11 6.57
C GLY A 100 9.63 -10.97 6.84
N VAL A 101 8.35 -11.10 6.49
CA VAL A 101 7.32 -10.13 6.85
C VAL A 101 7.12 -10.12 8.37
N VAL A 102 7.28 -8.95 8.98
CA VAL A 102 6.94 -8.73 10.40
C VAL A 102 5.47 -8.35 10.48
N ILE A 103 4.66 -9.23 11.05
CA ILE A 103 3.22 -9.02 11.18
C ILE A 103 2.90 -8.61 12.62
N ASP A 104 2.51 -7.35 12.81
CA ASP A 104 2.26 -6.76 14.14
C ASP A 104 0.87 -7.12 14.69
N TYR A 105 -0.12 -7.27 13.79
CA TYR A 105 -1.50 -7.57 14.15
C TYR A 105 -2.01 -8.75 13.31
N LYS A 106 -2.40 -9.83 14.00
CA LYS A 106 -2.83 -11.12 13.43
C LYS A 106 -4.21 -11.54 13.90
N GLY A 107 -4.88 -12.37 13.11
CA GLY A 107 -6.20 -12.92 13.43
C GLY A 107 -7.19 -11.85 13.86
N LYS A 108 -7.89 -12.08 14.98
CA LYS A 108 -8.90 -11.16 15.55
C LYS A 108 -8.40 -9.75 15.89
N LYS A 109 -7.09 -9.51 15.93
CA LYS A 109 -6.53 -8.17 16.14
C LYS A 109 -6.55 -7.32 14.86
N VAL A 110 -6.79 -7.93 13.70
CA VAL A 110 -7.09 -7.24 12.44
C VAL A 110 -8.55 -6.80 12.52
N ASN A 111 -8.78 -5.59 13.03
CA ASN A 111 -10.12 -5.00 13.14
C ASN A 111 -10.06 -3.47 13.08
N PRO A 112 -11.19 -2.79 12.75
CA PRO A 112 -11.22 -1.34 12.56
C PRO A 112 -10.78 -0.58 13.81
N LYS A 113 -11.21 -1.03 15.00
CA LYS A 113 -10.86 -0.38 16.27
C LYS A 113 -9.35 -0.35 16.48
N THR A 114 -8.67 -1.47 16.26
CA THR A 114 -7.21 -1.60 16.43
C THR A 114 -6.49 -0.77 15.39
N PHE A 115 -6.94 -0.79 14.14
CA PHE A 115 -6.39 0.06 13.07
C PHE A 115 -6.47 1.55 13.41
N LEU A 116 -7.64 2.05 13.81
CA LEU A 116 -7.81 3.46 14.19
C LEU A 116 -7.00 3.83 15.44
N GLN A 117 -6.82 2.92 16.39
CA GLN A 117 -5.95 3.12 17.54
C GLN A 117 -4.47 3.20 17.13
N VAL A 118 -4.03 2.32 16.23
CA VAL A 118 -2.67 2.33 15.68
C VAL A 118 -2.35 3.66 15.01
N LEU A 119 -3.24 4.15 14.13
CA LEU A 119 -3.07 5.44 13.47
C LEU A 119 -2.90 6.56 14.50
N LYS A 120 -3.74 6.57 15.54
CA LYS A 120 -3.67 7.58 16.60
C LYS A 120 -2.44 7.46 17.50
N GLY A 121 -1.66 6.39 17.42
CA GLY A 121 -0.55 6.11 18.34
C GLY A 121 -1.02 5.62 19.72
N ASP A 122 -2.24 5.11 19.81
CA ASP A 122 -2.84 4.68 21.06
C ASP A 122 -2.37 3.27 21.45
N LYS A 123 -1.58 3.19 22.54
CA LYS A 123 -1.01 1.94 23.05
C LYS A 123 -2.07 0.90 23.43
N ARG A 124 -3.34 1.27 23.60
CA ARG A 124 -4.45 0.33 23.81
C ARG A 124 -4.66 -0.63 22.64
N ALA A 125 -4.07 -0.35 21.47
CA ALA A 125 -4.01 -1.30 20.37
C ALA A 125 -3.27 -2.60 20.74
N GLY A 126 -2.40 -2.58 21.76
CA GLY A 126 -1.73 -3.79 22.27
C GLY A 126 -0.61 -4.32 21.36
N GLY A 127 0.06 -3.42 20.62
CA GLY A 127 1.14 -3.74 19.68
C GLY A 127 1.91 -2.49 19.23
N LYS A 128 2.63 -2.61 18.10
CA LYS A 128 3.34 -1.50 17.45
C LYS A 128 2.33 -0.48 16.95
N VAL A 129 2.49 0.79 17.33
CA VAL A 129 1.60 1.88 16.93
C VAL A 129 2.37 2.95 16.18
N LEU A 130 1.67 3.78 15.42
CA LEU A 130 2.28 4.89 14.70
C LEU A 130 2.89 5.89 15.69
N LYS A 131 4.17 6.20 15.55
CA LYS A 131 4.87 7.18 16.41
C LYS A 131 5.34 8.41 15.63
N SER A 132 4.84 8.61 14.42
CA SER A 132 5.16 9.74 13.57
C SER A 132 4.81 11.10 14.21
N GLY A 133 5.63 12.10 13.94
CA GLY A 133 5.46 13.49 14.34
C GLY A 133 5.32 14.43 13.14
N LYS A 134 5.41 15.72 13.42
CA LYS A 134 5.17 16.81 12.45
C LYS A 134 6.12 16.84 11.24
N ASN A 135 7.26 16.15 11.34
CA ASN A 135 8.30 16.12 10.30
C ASN A 135 8.33 14.77 9.56
N ASP A 136 7.46 13.84 9.94
CA ASP A 136 7.47 12.49 9.39
C ASP A 136 6.40 12.34 8.31
N ASP A 137 6.73 11.65 7.24
CA ASP A 137 5.80 11.27 6.19
C ASP A 137 5.19 9.90 6.51
N VAL A 138 3.89 9.76 6.26
CA VAL A 138 3.13 8.54 6.58
C VAL A 138 2.48 7.97 5.32
N PHE A 139 2.73 6.70 5.06
CA PHE A 139 2.06 5.93 4.02
C PHE A 139 1.05 4.97 4.66
N ILE A 140 -0.18 4.94 4.15
CA ILE A 140 -1.20 3.97 4.55
C ILE A 140 -1.59 3.20 3.29
N TYR A 141 -1.51 1.87 3.36
CA TYR A 141 -1.99 1.00 2.32
C TYR A 141 -2.99 0.01 2.90
N PHE A 142 -4.17 -0.05 2.27
CA PHE A 142 -5.23 -0.97 2.61
C PHE A 142 -5.61 -1.75 1.35
N THR A 143 -5.77 -3.07 1.49
CA THR A 143 -6.24 -3.97 0.44
C THR A 143 -7.26 -4.95 1.02
N ASP A 144 -8.48 -4.91 0.51
CA ASP A 144 -9.55 -5.87 0.81
C ASP A 144 -10.77 -5.67 -0.12
N HIS A 145 -11.90 -6.28 0.25
CA HIS A 145 -13.24 -5.87 -0.14
C HIS A 145 -13.64 -4.49 0.41
N GLY A 146 -14.58 -3.88 -0.31
CA GLY A 146 -15.26 -2.66 0.11
C GLY A 146 -16.69 -2.66 -0.38
N ALA A 147 -17.42 -1.65 0.10
CA ALA A 147 -18.74 -1.29 -0.39
C ALA A 147 -18.92 0.22 -0.17
N PRO A 148 -20.01 0.84 -0.66
CA PRO A 148 -20.24 2.27 -0.47
C PRO A 148 -20.10 2.73 0.99
N GLY A 149 -19.03 3.48 1.27
CA GLY A 149 -18.73 4.09 2.56
C GLY A 149 -18.14 3.15 3.62
N ILE A 150 -17.71 1.94 3.23
CA ILE A 150 -17.04 0.97 4.12
C ILE A 150 -15.83 0.30 3.48
N LEU A 151 -14.86 -0.08 4.32
CA LEU A 151 -13.81 -1.04 4.01
C LEU A 151 -13.96 -2.23 4.95
N SER A 152 -13.94 -3.44 4.43
CA SER A 152 -14.15 -4.62 5.25
C SER A 152 -12.94 -4.96 6.10
N PHE A 153 -13.22 -5.50 7.28
CA PHE A 153 -12.25 -6.20 8.12
C PHE A 153 -12.80 -7.63 8.35
N PRO A 154 -12.00 -8.58 8.85
CA PRO A 154 -12.38 -9.98 8.86
C PRO A 154 -13.67 -10.29 9.65
N ASP A 155 -13.96 -9.49 10.67
CA ASP A 155 -15.10 -9.69 11.58
C ASP A 155 -15.94 -8.39 11.80
N ASP A 156 -15.66 -7.29 11.09
CA ASP A 156 -16.29 -5.97 11.28
C ASP A 156 -16.03 -5.06 10.07
N ASP A 157 -16.63 -3.86 10.00
CA ASP A 157 -16.40 -2.91 8.90
C ASP A 157 -15.84 -1.56 9.38
N LEU A 158 -14.86 -1.03 8.66
CA LEU A 158 -14.40 0.34 8.83
C LEU A 158 -15.25 1.30 8.01
N HIS A 159 -16.12 2.04 8.68
CA HIS A 159 -16.88 3.11 8.02
C HIS A 159 -16.03 4.35 7.69
N ALA A 160 -16.37 5.02 6.58
CA ALA A 160 -15.69 6.22 6.09
C ALA A 160 -15.63 7.35 7.13
N LYS A 161 -16.74 7.63 7.83
CA LYS A 161 -16.80 8.72 8.82
C LYS A 161 -15.78 8.54 9.97
N PRO A 162 -15.73 7.40 10.69
CA PRO A 162 -14.66 7.11 11.65
C PRO A 162 -13.24 7.24 11.09
N PHE A 163 -13.01 6.81 9.85
CA PHE A 163 -11.71 6.90 9.22
C PHE A 163 -11.31 8.35 8.97
N ILE A 164 -12.16 9.14 8.31
CA ILE A 164 -11.97 10.57 8.05
C ILE A 164 -11.79 11.37 9.36
N ASN A 165 -12.56 11.06 10.40
CA ASN A 165 -12.39 11.68 11.71
C ASN A 165 -11.02 11.36 12.32
N THR A 166 -10.49 10.16 12.07
CA THR A 166 -9.15 9.79 12.50
C THR A 166 -8.08 10.55 11.70
N LEU A 167 -8.24 10.73 10.39
CA LEU A 167 -7.33 11.55 9.58
C LEU A 167 -7.29 13.02 10.04
N LYS A 168 -8.46 13.60 10.37
CA LYS A 168 -8.57 14.94 10.97
C LYS A 168 -7.86 15.01 12.32
N TYR A 169 -8.01 13.98 13.15
CA TYR A 169 -7.28 13.87 14.42
C TYR A 169 -5.76 13.89 14.19
N LEU A 170 -5.25 13.12 13.23
CA LEU A 170 -3.81 13.09 12.93
C LEU A 170 -3.27 14.46 12.53
N ARG A 171 -4.02 15.21 11.72
CA ARG A 171 -3.68 16.59 11.34
C ARG A 171 -3.65 17.51 12.57
N GLN A 172 -4.71 17.49 13.37
CA GLN A 172 -4.84 18.33 14.56
C GLN A 172 -3.71 18.09 15.57
N HIS A 173 -3.23 16.84 15.68
CA HIS A 173 -2.17 16.45 16.59
C HIS A 173 -0.77 16.47 15.94
N ARG A 174 -0.64 17.04 14.74
CA ARG A 174 0.62 17.18 13.99
C ARG A 174 1.40 15.86 13.90
N ARG A 175 0.70 14.80 13.51
CA ARG A 175 1.21 13.42 13.45
C ARG A 175 1.87 13.06 12.12
N TYR A 176 1.95 13.99 11.19
CA TYR A 176 2.66 13.84 9.92
C TYR A 176 2.97 15.22 9.32
N SER A 177 3.94 15.25 8.40
CA SER A 177 4.20 16.34 7.46
C SER A 177 3.34 16.20 6.20
N LYS A 178 3.47 15.05 5.53
CA LYS A 178 2.61 14.60 4.41
C LYS A 178 2.09 13.18 4.69
N LEU A 179 0.89 12.88 4.19
CA LEU A 179 0.32 11.54 4.32
C LEU A 179 -0.26 11.08 2.99
N VAL A 180 0.11 9.88 2.57
CA VAL A 180 -0.37 9.22 1.34
C VAL A 180 -1.20 7.99 1.72
N ILE A 181 -2.36 7.82 1.09
CA ILE A 181 -3.27 6.69 1.33
C ILE A 181 -3.56 5.98 0.02
N TYR A 182 -3.24 4.70 -0.07
CA TYR A 182 -3.62 3.82 -1.18
C TYR A 182 -4.68 2.84 -0.68
N VAL A 183 -5.78 2.72 -1.42
CA VAL A 183 -6.89 1.81 -1.08
C VAL A 183 -7.23 0.94 -2.27
N GLU A 184 -6.95 -0.36 -2.15
CA GLU A 184 -7.52 -1.41 -2.98
C GLU A 184 -8.80 -1.93 -2.33
N ALA A 185 -9.93 -1.66 -2.97
CA ALA A 185 -11.25 -2.17 -2.63
C ALA A 185 -12.31 -1.71 -3.65
N CYS A 186 -13.37 -2.50 -3.78
CA CYS A 186 -14.60 -2.08 -4.44
C CYS A 186 -15.15 -0.80 -3.79
N GLU A 187 -15.66 0.10 -4.63
CA GLU A 187 -16.23 1.39 -4.26
C GLU A 187 -15.32 2.26 -3.38
N SER A 188 -14.00 2.04 -3.38
CA SER A 188 -13.03 2.69 -2.49
C SER A 188 -13.02 4.22 -2.58
N GLY A 189 -13.35 4.79 -3.74
CA GLY A 189 -13.56 6.25 -3.89
C GLY A 189 -14.60 6.82 -2.92
N SER A 190 -15.61 6.03 -2.54
CA SER A 190 -16.67 6.42 -1.60
C SER A 190 -16.16 6.69 -0.18
N MET A 191 -14.96 6.20 0.17
CA MET A 191 -14.34 6.46 1.46
C MET A 191 -13.89 7.92 1.63
N PHE A 192 -13.69 8.63 0.52
CA PHE A 192 -13.13 9.99 0.52
C PHE A 192 -14.01 11.03 -0.18
N ALA A 193 -14.80 10.63 -1.19
CA ALA A 193 -15.62 11.54 -1.99
C ALA A 193 -16.57 12.39 -1.12
N GLY A 194 -16.38 13.71 -1.15
CA GLY A 194 -17.16 14.67 -0.35
C GLY A 194 -16.89 14.63 1.17
N LEU A 195 -15.92 13.81 1.63
CA LEU A 195 -15.61 13.63 3.05
C LEU A 195 -14.20 14.09 3.43
N LEU A 196 -13.20 13.85 2.57
CA LEU A 196 -11.80 14.19 2.83
C LEU A 196 -11.57 15.71 2.63
N PRO A 197 -11.13 16.46 3.66
CA PRO A 197 -10.77 17.86 3.50
C PRO A 197 -9.54 18.04 2.61
N THR A 198 -9.46 19.17 1.90
CA THR A 198 -8.35 19.47 0.98
C THR A 198 -7.16 20.19 1.65
N ASP A 199 -7.32 20.66 2.89
CA ASP A 199 -6.37 21.52 3.61
C ASP A 199 -5.58 20.79 4.71
N ILE A 200 -5.51 19.45 4.62
CA ILE A 200 -4.88 18.60 5.65
C ILE A 200 -3.61 17.88 5.19
N ASN A 201 -3.04 18.19 4.01
CA ASN A 201 -1.82 17.53 3.48
C ASN A 201 -1.93 16.01 3.33
N ILE A 202 -3.11 15.53 2.91
CA ILE A 202 -3.35 14.13 2.58
C ILE A 202 -3.56 14.00 1.08
N TYR A 203 -2.88 13.04 0.47
CA TYR A 203 -3.15 12.57 -0.89
C TYR A 203 -3.68 11.14 -0.81
N ALA A 204 -4.80 10.87 -1.48
CA ALA A 204 -5.40 9.54 -1.50
C ALA A 204 -5.61 9.06 -2.94
N THR A 205 -5.32 7.79 -3.18
CA THR A 205 -5.63 7.08 -4.42
C THR A 205 -6.45 5.85 -4.09
N THR A 206 -7.34 5.47 -5.01
CA THR A 206 -8.32 4.41 -4.82
C THR A 206 -8.37 3.57 -6.08
N ALA A 207 -8.48 2.25 -5.92
CA ALA A 207 -8.60 1.32 -7.03
C ALA A 207 -9.84 1.56 -7.89
N ALA A 208 -10.93 2.05 -7.29
CA ALA A 208 -12.21 2.20 -7.98
C ALA A 208 -12.93 3.52 -7.64
N ARG A 209 -13.81 3.96 -8.54
CA ARG A 209 -14.76 5.06 -8.29
C ARG A 209 -15.78 4.66 -7.21
N PRO A 210 -16.53 5.61 -6.63
CA PRO A 210 -17.52 5.31 -5.58
C PRO A 210 -18.63 4.31 -5.96
N ASP A 211 -18.79 4.02 -7.24
CA ASP A 211 -19.83 3.18 -7.84
C ASP A 211 -19.26 2.05 -8.72
N GLU A 212 -17.98 1.71 -8.55
CA GLU A 212 -17.30 0.67 -9.32
C GLU A 212 -16.62 -0.37 -8.43
N SER A 213 -16.57 -1.60 -8.92
CA SER A 213 -15.76 -2.65 -8.33
C SER A 213 -14.28 -2.50 -8.68
N SER A 214 -13.41 -3.00 -7.81
CA SER A 214 -12.02 -3.28 -8.18
C SER A 214 -11.87 -4.72 -8.69
N TYR A 215 -10.68 -5.08 -9.19
CA TYR A 215 -10.46 -6.34 -9.90
C TYR A 215 -9.29 -7.11 -9.33
N ALA A 216 -9.48 -8.40 -9.12
CA ALA A 216 -8.39 -9.34 -8.87
C ALA A 216 -7.60 -9.62 -10.17
N THR A 217 -6.36 -10.06 -10.01
CA THR A 217 -5.49 -10.50 -11.12
C THR A 217 -4.70 -11.74 -10.71
N PHE A 218 -4.04 -12.38 -11.68
CA PHE A 218 -3.33 -13.66 -11.50
C PHE A 218 -4.24 -14.78 -10.96
N CYS A 219 -5.41 -14.98 -11.57
CA CYS A 219 -6.43 -15.92 -11.11
C CYS A 219 -6.33 -17.35 -11.70
N ASP A 220 -5.47 -17.56 -12.71
CA ASP A 220 -5.37 -18.82 -13.45
C ASP A 220 -4.13 -19.64 -13.05
N ASP A 221 -3.75 -19.59 -11.77
CA ASP A 221 -2.65 -20.41 -11.28
C ASP A 221 -3.02 -21.90 -11.32
N PRO A 222 -2.18 -22.78 -11.89
CA PRO A 222 -2.53 -24.20 -12.04
C PRO A 222 -2.53 -24.98 -10.71
N ARG A 223 -2.00 -24.41 -9.62
CA ARG A 223 -1.83 -25.10 -8.33
C ARG A 223 -2.57 -24.40 -7.20
N ILE A 224 -2.75 -23.08 -7.28
CA ILE A 224 -3.44 -22.27 -6.27
C ILE A 224 -4.83 -21.91 -6.80
N SER A 225 -5.88 -22.39 -6.12
CA SER A 225 -7.28 -22.15 -6.49
C SER A 225 -7.80 -20.80 -5.99
N SER A 226 -7.02 -19.74 -6.20
CA SER A 226 -7.32 -18.37 -5.75
C SER A 226 -6.52 -17.38 -6.59
N CYS A 227 -6.98 -16.13 -6.69
CA CYS A 227 -6.19 -15.07 -7.32
C CYS A 227 -5.02 -14.66 -6.42
N LEU A 228 -3.87 -14.37 -7.03
CA LEU A 228 -2.62 -14.09 -6.28
C LEU A 228 -2.42 -12.61 -5.94
N ALA A 229 -3.10 -11.69 -6.63
CA ALA A 229 -3.01 -10.26 -6.37
C ALA A 229 -4.29 -9.53 -6.77
N ASP A 230 -4.38 -8.25 -6.42
CA ASP A 230 -5.37 -7.32 -6.96
C ASP A 230 -4.73 -6.39 -7.99
N LEU A 231 -5.49 -5.99 -9.02
CA LEU A 231 -4.96 -5.34 -10.22
C LEU A 231 -4.33 -3.99 -9.90
N TYR A 232 -5.06 -3.12 -9.21
CA TYR A 232 -4.56 -1.80 -8.83
C TYR A 232 -3.37 -1.95 -7.87
N SER A 233 -3.48 -2.87 -6.89
CA SER A 233 -2.38 -3.19 -5.97
C SER A 233 -1.12 -3.61 -6.71
N TYR A 234 -1.21 -4.61 -7.57
CA TYR A 234 -0.06 -5.17 -8.27
C TYR A 234 0.62 -4.11 -9.12
N ASP A 235 -0.15 -3.32 -9.87
CA ASP A 235 0.37 -2.29 -10.78
C ASP A 235 1.24 -1.26 -10.04
N TRP A 236 0.77 -0.70 -8.92
CA TRP A 236 1.59 0.28 -8.19
C TRP A 236 2.79 -0.38 -7.49
N ILE A 237 2.64 -1.61 -7.00
CA ILE A 237 3.71 -2.31 -6.28
C ILE A 237 4.89 -2.61 -7.21
N VAL A 238 4.62 -3.02 -8.46
CA VAL A 238 5.69 -3.36 -9.41
C VAL A 238 6.30 -2.16 -10.14
N ASP A 239 5.59 -1.03 -10.19
CA ASP A 239 6.10 0.24 -10.73
C ASP A 239 7.04 0.98 -9.74
N SER A 240 7.00 0.61 -8.45
CA SER A 240 7.60 1.36 -7.33
C SER A 240 9.12 1.38 -7.22
#